data_AF-A0A9Q3HNP2-F1
#
_entry.id   AF-A0A9Q3HNP2-F1
#
_cell.length_a   1.000
_cell.length_b   1.000
_cell.length_c   1.000
_cell.angle_alpha   90.00
_cell.angle_beta   90.00
_cell.angle_gamma   90.00
#
_symmetry.space_group_name_H-M   'P 1'
#
loop_
_entity.id
_entity.type
_entity.pdbx_description
1 polymer ?
#
loop_
_entity_poly.entity_id
_entity_poly.type
_entity_poly.pdbx_seq_one_letter_code
_entity_poly.pdbx_strand_id
1 'polypeptide(L)'
;MLKQFCNPRLPYDTLKNNLVDINPTASSFKIILDKARHWANRCMQDSFKYLKERWDKSNKPPDFKVGDLVLVQLQTLITSKAQRNLNIPLHDPL
;
A
#
# COMPACT_ATOMS: atom_id res chain seq x y z
N MET A 1 32.36 -44.81 27.67
CA MET A 1 32.65 -43.39 27.96
C MET A 1 33.27 -42.76 26.72
N LEU A 2 32.48 -42.04 25.91
CA LEU A 2 33.05 -41.26 24.80
C LEU A 2 33.50 -39.92 25.38
N LYS A 3 34.82 -39.80 25.56
CA LYS A 3 35.50 -38.60 26.06
C LYS A 3 35.22 -37.47 25.05
N GLN A 4 34.37 -36.52 25.45
CA GLN A 4 33.99 -35.39 24.61
C GLN A 4 35.24 -34.54 24.35
N PHE A 5 35.73 -34.55 23.11
CA PHE A 5 36.81 -33.68 22.66
C PHE A 5 36.26 -32.27 22.49
N CYS A 6 36.09 -31.55 23.61
CA CYS A 6 35.83 -30.12 23.56
C CYS A 6 37.16 -29.40 23.30
N ASN A 7 37.41 -29.04 22.04
CA ASN A 7 38.49 -28.13 21.69
C ASN A 7 38.13 -26.73 22.22
N PRO A 8 38.82 -26.20 23.25
CA PRO A 8 38.47 -24.92 23.90
C PRO A 8 38.71 -23.71 23.00
N ARG A 9 39.34 -23.90 21.83
CA ARG A 9 39.57 -22.86 20.81
C ARG A 9 38.47 -22.82 19.75
N LEU A 10 37.53 -23.76 19.76
CA LEU A 10 36.43 -23.76 18.80
C LEU A 10 35.41 -22.71 19.25
N PRO A 11 35.09 -21.70 18.43
CA PRO A 11 34.09 -20.70 18.78
C PRO A 11 32.69 -21.34 18.67
N TYR A 12 32.29 -22.02 19.75
CA TYR A 12 31.07 -22.81 19.83
C TYR A 12 29.82 -21.95 19.56
N ASP A 13 29.83 -20.71 20.06
CA ASP A 13 28.73 -19.76 19.89
C ASP A 13 28.54 -19.38 18.41
N THR A 14 29.61 -19.25 17.63
CA THR A 14 29.54 -18.90 16.21
C THR A 14 28.93 -20.02 15.36
N LEU A 15 29.21 -21.28 15.72
CA LEU A 15 28.65 -22.45 15.05
C LEU A 15 27.17 -22.67 15.42
N LYS A 16 26.79 -22.26 16.64
CA LYS A 16 25.41 -22.41 17.13
C LYS A 16 24.45 -21.35 16.59
N ASN A 17 24.95 -20.26 16.00
CA ASN A 17 24.14 -19.15 15.49
C ASN A 17 23.07 -19.53 14.45
N ASN A 18 23.26 -20.62 13.71
CA ASN A 18 22.31 -21.12 12.71
C ASN A 18 21.61 -22.43 13.11
N LEU A 19 21.88 -22.95 14.31
CA LEU A 19 21.28 -24.19 14.79
C LEU A 19 20.02 -23.87 15.58
N VAL A 20 18.89 -24.45 15.17
CA VAL A 20 17.65 -24.40 15.95
C VAL A 20 17.85 -25.24 17.20
N ASP A 21 17.98 -24.57 18.35
CA ASP A 21 18.11 -25.25 19.64
C ASP A 21 16.78 -25.93 19.95
N ILE A 22 16.76 -27.27 19.95
CA ILE A 22 15.55 -28.08 20.16
C ILE A 22 15.00 -27.86 21.59
N ASN A 23 15.86 -27.49 22.53
CA ASN A 23 15.52 -27.13 23.90
C ASN A 23 16.08 -25.73 24.21
N PRO A 24 15.37 -24.65 23.82
CA PRO A 24 15.88 -23.30 24.01
C PRO A 24 15.97 -22.97 25.51
N THR A 25 17.17 -22.61 25.96
CA THR A 25 17.36 -21.91 27.24
C THR A 25 16.52 -20.63 27.26
N ALA A 26 16.11 -20.16 28.45
CA ALA A 26 15.29 -18.94 28.59
C ALA A 26 15.80 -17.73 27.77
N SER A 27 17.12 -17.58 27.63
CA SER A 27 17.77 -16.55 26.81
C SER A 27 17.49 -16.72 25.30
N SER A 28 17.58 -17.95 24.76
CA SER A 28 17.30 -18.18 23.34
C SER A 28 15.81 -18.09 23.01
N PHE A 29 14.92 -18.46 23.95
CA PHE A 29 13.48 -18.28 23.79
C PHE A 29 13.09 -16.79 23.65
N LYS A 30 13.70 -15.91 24.44
CA LYS A 30 13.50 -14.46 24.30
C LYS A 30 13.87 -13.96 22.91
N ILE A 31 15.02 -14.38 22.38
CA ILE A 31 15.48 -14.00 21.03
C ILE A 31 14.49 -14.46 19.96
N ILE A 32 13.95 -15.67 20.08
CA ILE A 32 12.94 -16.21 19.17
C ILE A 32 11.65 -15.38 19.24
N LEU A 33 11.19 -15.04 20.44
CA LEU A 33 10.00 -14.20 20.62
C LEU A 33 10.18 -12.80 20.04
N ASP A 34 11.33 -12.16 20.26
CA ASP A 34 11.60 -10.82 19.76
C ASP A 34 11.68 -10.83 18.23
N LYS A 35 12.27 -11.87 17.62
CA LYS A 35 12.24 -12.09 16.16
C LYS A 35 10.82 -12.30 15.65
N ALA A 36 10.03 -13.15 16.30
CA ALA A 36 8.65 -13.43 15.92
C ALA A 36 7.79 -12.15 15.96
N ARG A 37 7.94 -11.34 17.01
CA ARG A 37 7.27 -10.03 17.13
C ARG A 37 7.66 -9.07 16.03
N HIS A 38 8.95 -9.00 15.69
CA HIS A 38 9.45 -8.16 14.61
C HIS A 38 8.78 -8.53 13.28
N TRP A 39 8.78 -9.83 12.92
CA TRP A 39 8.17 -10.31 11.69
C TRP A 39 6.65 -10.13 11.68
N ALA A 40 5.97 -10.38 12.81
CA ALA A 40 4.53 -10.16 12.92
C ALA A 40 4.16 -8.69 12.66
N ASN A 41 4.90 -7.74 13.24
CA ASN A 41 4.67 -6.31 13.03
C ASN A 41 4.92 -5.93 11.55
N ARG A 42 5.99 -6.45 10.96
CA ARG A 42 6.30 -6.23 9.54
C ARG A 42 5.21 -6.77 8.62
N CYS A 43 4.76 -8.01 8.82
CA CYS A 43 3.67 -8.61 8.06
C CYS A 43 2.38 -7.79 8.16
N MET A 44 2.08 -7.25 9.34
CA MET A 44 0.92 -6.39 9.55
C MET A 44 1.03 -5.09 8.75
N GLN A 45 2.18 -4.41 8.80
CA GLN A 45 2.43 -3.18 8.04
C GLN A 45 2.36 -3.42 6.52
N ASP A 46 3.00 -4.50 6.05
CA ASP A 46 3.00 -4.87 4.63
C ASP A 46 1.57 -5.18 4.14
N SER A 47 0.76 -5.85 4.97
CA SER A 47 -0.65 -6.14 4.66
C SER A 47 -1.48 -4.86 4.55
N PHE A 48 -1.33 -3.92 5.48
CA PHE A 48 -2.03 -2.64 5.44
C PHE A 48 -1.62 -1.80 4.23
N LYS A 49 -0.33 -1.76 3.91
CA LYS A 49 0.18 -1.05 2.73
C LYS A 49 -0.39 -1.64 1.44
N TYR A 50 -0.37 -2.97 1.30
CA TYR A 50 -0.94 -3.65 0.15
C TYR A 50 -2.44 -3.34 -0.01
N LEU A 51 -3.20 -3.41 1.09
CA LEU A 51 -4.63 -3.12 1.08
C LEU A 51 -4.90 -1.68 0.65
N LYS A 52 -4.15 -0.71 1.16
CA LYS A 52 -4.26 0.71 0.79
C LYS A 52 -3.98 0.93 -0.69
N GLU A 53 -2.85 0.42 -1.20
CA GLU A 53 -2.48 0.57 -2.61
C GLU A 53 -3.50 -0.08 -3.55
N ARG A 54 -4.06 -1.23 -3.16
CA ARG A 54 -5.12 -1.90 -3.91
C ARG A 54 -6.40 -1.06 -3.95
N TRP A 55 -6.79 -0.49 -2.82
CA TRP A 55 -7.99 0.34 -2.71
C TRP A 55 -7.86 1.64 -3.51
N ASP A 56 -6.71 2.32 -3.42
CA ASP A 56 -6.44 3.55 -4.18
C ASP A 56 -6.44 3.30 -5.70
N LYS A 57 -5.96 2.14 -6.16
CA LYS A 57 -5.99 1.75 -7.59
C LYS A 57 -7.41 1.46 -8.07
N SER A 58 -8.21 0.78 -7.26
CA SER A 58 -9.59 0.38 -7.62
C SER A 58 -10.58 1.54 -7.55
N ASN A 59 -10.32 2.55 -6.70
CA ASN A 59 -11.21 3.68 -6.47
C ASN A 59 -10.66 4.98 -7.05
N LYS A 60 -9.97 4.91 -8.19
CA LYS A 60 -9.73 6.14 -8.97
C LYS A 60 -11.09 6.70 -9.37
N PRO A 61 -11.39 7.97 -9.04
CA PRO A 61 -12.63 8.58 -9.49
C PRO A 61 -12.67 8.48 -11.02
N PRO A 62 -13.76 7.96 -11.61
CA PRO A 62 -13.88 7.92 -13.06
C PRO A 62 -13.84 9.37 -13.56
N ASP A 63 -12.94 9.64 -14.53
CA ASP A 63 -12.88 10.92 -15.25
C ASP A 63 -14.07 10.98 -16.23
N PHE A 64 -15.28 11.09 -15.68
CA PHE A 64 -16.50 11.08 -16.47
C PHE A 64 -16.76 12.48 -17.03
N LYS A 65 -16.13 12.80 -18.17
CA LYS A 65 -16.29 14.08 -18.89
C LYS A 65 -17.68 14.33 -19.46
N VAL A 66 -18.59 13.36 -19.38
CA VAL A 66 -19.94 13.47 -19.96
C VAL A 66 -20.81 14.44 -19.16
N GLY A 67 -20.62 14.54 -17.84
CA GLY A 67 -21.34 15.52 -17.00
C GLY A 67 -21.02 16.96 -17.39
N ASP A 68 -19.73 17.24 -17.62
CA ASP A 68 -19.26 18.57 -18.05
C ASP A 68 -19.72 18.91 -19.48
N LEU A 69 -19.67 17.94 -20.41
CA LEU A 69 -20.17 18.12 -21.77
C LEU A 69 -21.67 18.44 -21.81
N VAL A 70 -22.47 17.76 -20.99
CA VAL A 70 -23.92 18.00 -20.88
C VAL A 70 -24.21 19.36 -20.26
N LEU A 71 -23.45 19.78 -19.24
CA LEU A 71 -23.60 21.11 -18.63
C LEU A 71 -23.26 22.26 -19.59
N VAL A 72 -22.18 22.10 -20.37
CA VAL A 72 -21.79 23.09 -21.40
C VAL A 72 -22.83 23.16 -22.53
N GLN A 73 -23.38 22.02 -22.97
CA GLN A 73 -24.43 21.98 -23.99
C GLN A 73 -25.76 22.56 -23.48
N LEU A 74 -26.14 22.32 -22.23
CA LEU A 74 -27.34 22.91 -21.65
C LEU A 74 -27.22 24.43 -21.53
N GLN A 75 -26.06 24.94 -21.10
CA GLN A 75 -25.82 26.37 -20.98
C GLN A 75 -25.88 27.09 -22.34
N THR A 76 -25.25 26.51 -23.37
CA THR A 76 -25.29 27.06 -24.74
C THR A 76 -26.69 27.01 -25.35
N LEU A 77 -27.46 25.95 -25.09
CA LEU A 77 -28.85 25.86 -25.53
C LEU A 77 -29.76 26.88 -24.85
N ILE A 78 -29.60 27.11 -23.54
CA ILE A 78 -30.38 28.14 -22.81
C ILE A 78 -30.04 29.53 -23.35
N THR A 79 -28.75 29.83 -23.53
CA THR A 79 -28.28 31.12 -24.05
C THR A 79 -28.78 31.37 -25.48
N SER A 80 -28.72 30.35 -26.36
CA SER A 80 -29.21 30.48 -27.75
C SER A 80 -30.74 30.58 -27.84
N LYS A 81 -31.49 29.94 -26.93
CA LYS A 81 -32.94 30.09 -26.84
C LYS A 81 -33.33 31.48 -26.33
N ALA A 82 -32.58 32.01 -25.37
CA ALA A 82 -32.78 33.37 -24.85
C ALA A 82 -32.53 34.43 -25.94
N GLN A 83 -31.49 34.27 -26.76
CA GLN A 83 -31.18 35.20 -27.85
C GLN A 83 -32.25 35.18 -28.97
N ARG A 84 -32.78 33.99 -29.31
CA ARG A 84 -33.88 33.86 -30.29
C ARG A 84 -35.18 34.51 -29.84
N ASN A 85 -35.45 34.55 -28.54
CA ASN A 85 -36.65 35.21 -27.99
C ASN A 85 -36.51 36.74 -27.90
N LEU A 86 -35.30 37.29 -28.03
CA LEU A 86 -35.02 38.74 -27.96
C LEU A 86 -34.68 39.37 -29.32
N ASN A 87 -34.60 38.58 -30.40
CA ASN A 87 -34.33 39.02 -31.78
C ASN A 87 -33.07 39.92 -31.91
N ILE A 88 -32.01 39.60 -31.16
CA ILE A 88 -30.71 40.29 -31.24
C ILE A 88 -29.78 39.44 -32.13
N PRO A 89 -29.20 39.99 -33.22
CA PRO A 89 -28.31 39.23 -34.09
C PRO A 89 -27.01 38.85 -33.36
N LEU A 90 -26.60 37.58 -33.48
CA LEU A 90 -25.27 37.12 -33.07
C LEU A 90 -24.24 37.85 -33.93
N HIS A 91 -23.35 38.63 -33.30
CA HIS A 91 -22.15 39.12 -33.96
C HIS A 91 -21.08 38.05 -33.82
N ASP A 92 -20.56 37.56 -34.96
CA ASP A 92 -19.50 36.57 -34.99
C ASP A 92 -18.24 37.13 -34.30
N PRO A 93 -17.54 36.32 -33.48
CA PRO A 93 -16.24 36.70 -32.93
C PRO A 93 -15.16 36.55 -34.01
N LEU A 94 -14.36 37.60 -34.20
CA LEU A 94 -13.07 37.57 -34.90
C LEU A 94 -12.03 36.75 -34.14
#